data_AF-A0A379GBP8-F1
#
_entry.id   AF-A0A379GBP8-F1
#
_cell.length_a   1.000
_cell.length_b   1.000
_cell.length_c   1.000
_cell.angle_alpha   90.00
_cell.angle_beta   90.00
_cell.angle_gamma   90.00
#
_symmetry.space_group_name_H-M   'P 1'
#
loop_
_entity.id
_entity.type
_entity.pdbx_description
1 polymer ?
#
loop_
_entity_poly.entity_id
_entity_poly.type
_entity_poly.pdbx_seq_one_letter_code
_entity_poly.pdbx_strand_id
1 'polypeptide(L)'
;MAVAWEGPKATYQGNLKNPPLECKPNSKLDPNAPTLAQMTKKAIDLLKTNENGFFLQVESASIDKQDHNANPCGQIGETVALDEAVQIGLDFAKQNGDTLIIVTADHAHSSQIIEADVKSSGLTQALITKDGAVMVVNYGNSETDSQEHTGAQLRVAAYGPHAANVVGLTDQTDLFFTMRDAMGLK
;
A
#
# COMPACT_ATOMS: atom_id res chain seq x y z
N MET A 1 -2.18 9.09 12.83
CA MET A 1 -0.76 8.70 12.98
C MET A 1 0.05 9.50 11.99
N ALA A 2 1.32 9.77 12.29
CA ALA A 2 2.21 10.40 11.31
C ALA A 2 2.53 9.40 10.19
N VAL A 3 2.45 9.85 8.95
CA VAL A 3 2.70 9.04 7.74
C VAL A 3 4.14 9.22 7.26
N ALA A 4 4.64 8.27 6.47
CA ALA A 4 6.01 8.20 5.98
C ALA A 4 6.45 9.45 5.21
N TRP A 5 5.59 9.94 4.31
CA TRP A 5 5.86 11.13 3.47
C TRP A 5 4.82 12.22 3.71
N GLU A 6 5.25 13.47 3.59
CA GLU A 6 4.41 14.66 3.74
C GLU A 6 4.22 15.43 2.42
N GLY A 7 3.05 16.03 2.30
CA GLY A 7 2.63 16.88 1.19
C GLY A 7 1.22 17.43 1.43
N PRO A 8 0.81 18.49 0.70
CA PRO A 8 -0.53 19.04 0.83
C PRO A 8 -1.59 18.05 0.32
N LYS A 9 -2.80 18.17 0.86
CA LYS A 9 -3.98 17.50 0.29
C LYS A 9 -4.25 18.07 -1.11
N ALA A 10 -4.78 17.22 -1.99
CA ALA A 10 -5.31 17.64 -3.27
C ALA A 10 -6.45 18.65 -3.10
N THR A 11 -6.59 19.55 -4.07
CA THR A 11 -7.59 20.62 -4.03
C THR A 11 -8.33 20.74 -5.35
N TYR A 12 -9.46 21.46 -5.38
CA TYR A 12 -10.26 21.61 -6.60
C TYR A 12 -9.46 22.29 -7.71
N GLN A 13 -9.21 21.55 -8.79
CA GLN A 13 -8.30 21.92 -9.89
C GLN A 13 -6.87 22.26 -9.43
N GLY A 14 -6.38 21.58 -8.38
CA GLY A 14 -5.06 21.81 -7.82
C GLY A 14 -3.92 21.53 -8.81
N ASN A 15 -4.11 20.65 -9.78
CA ASN A 15 -3.17 20.44 -10.88
C ASN A 15 -2.97 21.66 -11.79
N LEU A 16 -3.99 22.52 -11.91
CA LEU A 16 -3.96 23.70 -12.77
C LEU A 16 -3.64 24.99 -12.00
N LYS A 17 -3.98 25.04 -10.71
CA LYS A 17 -3.86 26.24 -9.88
C LYS A 17 -2.56 26.30 -9.09
N ASN A 18 -1.95 25.16 -8.80
CA ASN A 18 -0.74 25.07 -7.99
C ASN A 18 0.40 24.52 -8.84
N PRO A 19 1.66 24.92 -8.55
CA PRO A 19 2.80 24.29 -9.18
C PRO A 19 2.90 22.80 -8.78
N PRO A 20 3.41 21.92 -9.66
CA PRO A 20 3.76 20.55 -9.30
C PRO A 20 4.75 20.52 -8.14
N LEU A 21 4.68 19.47 -7.30
CA LEU A 21 5.59 19.32 -6.16
C LEU A 21 6.20 17.93 -6.06
N GLU A 22 7.36 17.84 -5.43
CA GLU A 22 7.94 16.57 -5.02
C GLU A 22 7.45 16.20 -3.62
N CYS A 23 7.00 14.96 -3.45
CA CYS A 23 6.72 14.41 -2.13
C CYS A 23 8.01 14.24 -1.33
N LYS A 24 7.95 14.47 -0.01
CA LYS A 24 9.14 14.46 0.86
C LYS A 24 8.93 13.54 2.05
N PRO A 25 9.99 12.93 2.60
CA PRO A 25 9.91 12.25 3.90
C PRO A 25 9.33 13.20 4.96
N ASN A 26 8.46 12.67 5.81
CA ASN A 26 7.80 13.45 6.85
C ASN A 26 8.79 13.73 7.99
N SER A 27 9.20 15.00 8.08
CA SER A 27 10.14 15.49 9.09
C SER A 27 9.64 15.42 10.54
N LYS A 28 8.34 15.16 10.74
CA LYS A 28 7.68 15.12 12.05
C LYS A 28 7.49 13.71 12.61
N LEU A 29 7.99 12.69 11.92
CA LEU A 29 7.97 11.32 12.42
C LEU A 29 8.83 11.24 13.70
N ASP A 30 8.30 10.59 14.73
CA ASP A 30 9.09 10.28 15.93
C ASP A 30 10.23 9.32 15.51
N PRO A 31 11.50 9.71 15.66
CA PRO A 31 12.62 8.85 15.28
C PRO A 31 12.70 7.55 16.09
N ASN A 32 11.98 7.47 17.23
CA ASN A 32 11.90 6.27 18.05
C ASN A 32 10.71 5.37 17.71
N ALA A 33 9.77 5.84 16.89
CA ALA A 33 8.68 5.00 16.41
C ALA A 33 9.22 4.01 15.36
N PRO A 34 8.96 2.71 15.50
CA PRO A 34 9.48 1.73 14.55
C PRO A 34 8.78 1.86 13.19
N THR A 35 9.53 1.70 12.10
CA THR A 35 8.95 1.58 10.76
C THR A 35 8.23 0.26 10.58
N LEU A 36 7.33 0.17 9.60
CA LEU A 36 6.63 -1.08 9.28
C LEU A 36 7.62 -2.21 8.95
N ALA A 37 8.69 -1.90 8.22
CA ALA A 37 9.77 -2.85 7.93
C ALA A 37 10.51 -3.31 9.19
N GLN A 38 10.80 -2.41 10.14
CA GLN A 38 11.42 -2.77 11.42
C GLN A 38 10.52 -3.66 12.27
N MET A 39 9.21 -3.35 12.35
CA MET A 39 8.23 -4.19 13.05
C MET A 39 8.13 -5.57 12.40
N THR A 40 8.04 -5.63 11.07
CA THR A 40 8.00 -6.87 10.29
C THR A 40 9.24 -7.72 10.54
N LYS A 41 10.42 -7.13 10.43
CA LYS A 41 11.69 -7.81 10.70
C LYS A 41 11.72 -8.37 12.12
N LYS A 42 11.32 -7.57 13.11
CA LYS A 42 11.34 -8.00 14.51
C LYS A 42 10.33 -9.12 14.79
N ALA A 43 9.14 -9.05 14.19
CA ALA A 43 8.15 -10.11 14.29
C ALA A 43 8.70 -11.42 13.71
N ILE A 44 9.25 -11.39 12.49
CA ILE A 44 9.88 -12.56 11.86
C ILE A 44 11.03 -13.11 12.72
N ASP A 45 11.91 -12.25 13.25
CA ASP A 45 13.04 -12.68 14.07
C ASP A 45 12.63 -13.44 15.33
N LEU A 46 11.46 -13.10 15.91
CA LEU A 46 10.90 -13.81 17.05
C LEU A 46 10.16 -15.08 16.62
N LEU A 47 9.29 -14.98 15.62
CA LEU A 47 8.39 -16.06 15.19
C LEU A 47 9.11 -17.22 14.50
N LYS A 48 10.20 -16.95 13.76
CA LYS A 48 10.98 -17.98 13.06
C LYS A 48 11.62 -19.04 13.97
N THR A 49 11.61 -18.82 15.28
CA THR A 49 12.15 -19.76 16.27
C THR A 49 11.21 -20.91 16.62
N ASN A 50 9.94 -20.84 16.20
CA ASN A 50 8.98 -21.91 16.42
C ASN A 50 9.13 -23.00 15.36
N GLU A 51 9.43 -24.23 15.78
CA GLU A 51 9.59 -25.39 14.88
C GLU A 51 8.30 -25.77 14.14
N ASN A 52 7.13 -25.39 14.67
CA ASN A 52 5.84 -25.62 14.01
C ASN A 52 5.51 -24.54 12.95
N GLY A 53 6.41 -23.58 12.71
CA GLY A 53 6.19 -22.44 11.83
C GLY A 53 5.39 -21.31 12.47
N PHE A 54 4.94 -20.36 11.64
CA PHE A 54 4.16 -19.21 12.09
C PHE A 54 3.24 -18.65 10.99
N PHE A 55 2.24 -17.90 11.42
CA PHE A 55 1.43 -17.01 10.58
C PHE A 55 1.69 -15.57 11.02
N LEU A 56 1.83 -14.66 10.05
CA LEU A 56 2.03 -13.23 10.31
C LEU A 56 1.27 -12.41 9.27
N GLN A 57 0.40 -11.52 9.74
CA GLN A 57 -0.23 -10.48 8.91
C GLN A 57 0.43 -9.13 9.21
N VAL A 58 0.79 -8.40 8.16
CA VAL A 58 1.41 -7.07 8.22
C VAL A 58 0.56 -6.11 7.38
N GLU A 59 0.24 -4.95 7.93
CA GLU A 59 -0.67 -3.98 7.30
C GLU A 59 -0.05 -2.58 7.29
N SER A 60 -0.08 -1.92 6.12
CA SER A 60 0.16 -0.47 6.01
C SER A 60 -1.19 0.26 5.98
N ALA A 61 -1.77 0.46 7.16
CA ALA A 61 -3.17 0.91 7.30
C ALA A 61 -3.44 2.32 6.77
N SER A 62 -2.41 3.17 6.60
CA SER A 62 -2.62 4.56 6.19
C SER A 62 -2.54 4.79 4.68
N ILE A 63 -2.35 3.76 3.85
CA ILE A 63 -2.58 3.88 2.41
C ILE A 63 -4.03 4.30 2.16
N ASP A 64 -4.99 3.53 2.70
CA ASP A 64 -6.42 3.82 2.70
C ASP A 64 -6.73 5.17 3.34
N LYS A 65 -6.23 5.42 4.56
CA LYS A 65 -6.52 6.67 5.29
C LYS A 65 -6.05 7.91 4.54
N GLN A 66 -4.94 7.84 3.82
CA GLN A 66 -4.44 8.98 3.06
C GLN A 66 -5.15 9.13 1.71
N ASP A 67 -5.66 8.05 1.11
CA ASP A 67 -6.54 8.13 -0.05
C ASP A 67 -7.89 8.76 0.33
N HIS A 68 -8.52 8.35 1.44
CA HIS A 68 -9.68 9.03 2.06
C HIS A 68 -9.44 10.54 2.23
N ASN A 69 -8.25 10.91 2.69
CA ASN A 69 -7.86 12.30 2.92
C ASN A 69 -7.51 13.09 1.65
N ALA A 70 -7.58 12.48 0.47
CA ALA A 70 -7.10 13.03 -0.80
C ALA A 70 -5.65 13.54 -0.69
N ASN A 71 -4.78 12.81 0.02
CA ASN A 71 -3.38 13.20 0.24
C ASN A 71 -2.43 12.26 -0.50
N PRO A 72 -2.01 12.61 -1.72
CA PRO A 72 -1.22 11.71 -2.56
C PRO A 72 0.17 11.43 -1.99
N CYS A 73 0.83 12.42 -1.39
CA CYS A 73 2.17 12.18 -0.82
C CYS A 73 2.13 11.23 0.37
N GLY A 74 1.16 11.40 1.27
CA GLY A 74 0.97 10.45 2.35
C GLY A 74 0.63 9.05 1.84
N GLN A 75 -0.29 8.94 0.89
CA GLN A 75 -0.70 7.65 0.31
C GLN A 75 0.48 6.92 -0.35
N ILE A 76 1.25 7.61 -1.19
CA ILE A 76 2.41 7.03 -1.87
C ILE A 76 3.48 6.65 -0.84
N GLY A 77 3.76 7.51 0.16
CA GLY A 77 4.72 7.21 1.21
C GLY A 77 4.38 5.96 2.02
N GLU A 78 3.10 5.76 2.36
CA GLU A 78 2.65 4.55 3.07
C GLU A 78 2.70 3.30 2.18
N THR A 79 2.58 3.47 0.87
CA THR A 79 2.79 2.39 -0.12
C THR A 79 4.27 2.01 -0.19
N VAL A 80 5.18 2.98 -0.13
CA VAL A 80 6.63 2.75 -0.02
C VAL A 80 6.97 2.04 1.30
N ALA A 81 6.35 2.44 2.42
CA ALA A 81 6.55 1.76 3.70
C ALA A 81 6.09 0.28 3.66
N LEU A 82 5.00 -0.03 2.93
CA LEU A 82 4.57 -1.41 2.68
C LEU A 82 5.58 -2.17 1.81
N ASP A 83 6.09 -1.55 0.74
CA ASP A 83 7.11 -2.16 -0.11
C ASP A 83 8.36 -2.55 0.67
N GLU A 84 8.86 -1.67 1.55
CA GLU A 84 9.98 -1.98 2.43
C GLU A 84 9.71 -3.18 3.34
N ALA A 85 8.49 -3.31 3.88
CA ALA A 85 8.09 -4.47 4.68
C ALA A 85 7.97 -5.76 3.84
N VAL A 86 7.47 -5.65 2.60
CA VAL A 86 7.41 -6.77 1.65
C VAL A 86 8.81 -7.27 1.30
N GLN A 87 9.78 -6.37 1.12
CA GLN A 87 11.18 -6.74 0.89
C GLN A 87 11.74 -7.59 2.05
N ILE A 88 11.47 -7.20 3.31
CA ILE A 88 11.86 -8.00 4.49
C ILE A 88 11.26 -9.41 4.44
N GLY A 89 9.96 -9.52 4.12
CA GLY A 89 9.28 -10.82 3.99
C GLY A 89 9.84 -11.68 2.87
N LEU A 90 10.10 -11.11 1.69
CA LEU A 90 10.67 -11.82 0.55
C LEU A 90 12.12 -12.28 0.81
N ASP A 91 12.93 -11.46 1.46
CA ASP A 91 14.31 -11.84 1.81
C ASP A 91 14.34 -13.01 2.80
N PHE A 92 13.45 -13.00 3.78
CA PHE A 92 13.27 -14.15 4.67
C PHE A 92 12.79 -15.39 3.90
N ALA A 93 11.76 -15.25 3.06
CA ALA A 93 11.18 -16.37 2.32
C ALA A 93 12.18 -17.04 1.36
N LYS A 94 13.05 -16.26 0.71
CA LYS A 94 14.15 -16.78 -0.13
C LYS A 94 15.19 -17.57 0.66
N GLN A 95 15.48 -17.17 1.90
CA GLN A 95 16.46 -17.84 2.76
C GLN A 95 15.87 -19.09 3.42
N ASN A 96 14.61 -19.02 3.85
CA ASN A 96 13.94 -20.12 4.52
C ASN A 96 13.52 -21.24 3.54
N GLY A 97 13.06 -20.88 2.33
CA GLY A 97 12.68 -21.84 1.29
C GLY A 97 11.30 -22.49 1.46
N ASP A 98 10.67 -22.37 2.62
CA ASP A 98 9.35 -22.94 2.94
C ASP A 98 8.42 -21.88 3.54
N THR A 99 8.32 -20.73 2.86
CA THR A 99 7.50 -19.59 3.29
C THR A 99 6.63 -19.11 2.13
N LEU A 100 5.32 -19.03 2.35
CA LEU A 100 4.37 -18.38 1.46
C LEU A 100 4.22 -16.89 1.82
N ILE A 101 4.54 -16.01 0.88
CA ILE A 101 4.30 -14.57 0.95
C ILE A 101 3.11 -14.24 0.05
N ILE A 102 2.16 -13.47 0.56
CA ILE A 102 1.00 -12.96 -0.20
C ILE A 102 0.93 -11.45 0.02
N VAL A 103 0.74 -10.70 -1.06
CA VAL A 103 0.51 -9.26 -1.04
C VAL A 103 -0.77 -8.94 -1.82
N THR A 104 -1.68 -8.24 -1.19
CA THR A 104 -2.96 -7.81 -1.76
C THR A 104 -3.44 -6.54 -1.05
N ALA A 105 -4.52 -5.94 -1.56
CA ALA A 105 -5.36 -5.01 -0.82
C ALA A 105 -6.67 -5.70 -0.40
N ASP A 106 -7.40 -5.09 0.52
CA ASP A 106 -8.73 -5.51 0.96
C ASP A 106 -9.84 -5.00 0.02
N HIS A 107 -9.69 -3.78 -0.53
CA HIS A 107 -10.56 -3.22 -1.56
C HIS A 107 -9.83 -2.19 -2.45
N ALA A 108 -10.46 -1.75 -3.54
CA ALA A 108 -9.97 -0.66 -4.38
C ALA A 108 -10.38 0.71 -3.78
N HIS A 109 -9.79 1.80 -4.30
CA HIS A 109 -9.99 3.14 -3.75
C HIS A 109 -10.18 4.19 -4.85
N SER A 110 -10.28 5.46 -4.43
CA SER A 110 -10.71 6.61 -5.22
C SER A 110 -9.64 7.22 -6.14
N SER A 111 -8.35 7.11 -5.79
CA SER A 111 -7.28 7.79 -6.51
C SER A 111 -7.15 7.32 -7.97
N GLN A 112 -6.98 8.27 -8.88
CA GLN A 112 -6.82 8.04 -10.31
C GLN A 112 -5.67 8.86 -10.86
N ILE A 113 -4.83 8.26 -11.71
CA ILE A 113 -3.83 9.00 -12.50
C ILE A 113 -4.55 9.56 -13.74
N ILE A 114 -4.44 10.86 -13.96
CA ILE A 114 -5.05 11.57 -15.09
C ILE A 114 -4.02 12.42 -15.83
N GLU A 115 -4.36 12.83 -17.06
CA GLU A 115 -3.55 13.74 -17.86
C GLU A 115 -3.35 15.10 -17.17
N ALA A 116 -2.19 15.72 -17.40
CA ALA A 116 -1.73 16.88 -16.63
C ALA A 116 -2.69 18.08 -16.68
N ASP A 117 -3.26 18.35 -17.87
CA ASP A 117 -4.07 19.54 -18.15
C ASP A 117 -5.59 19.32 -17.97
N VAL A 118 -5.99 18.16 -17.44
CA VAL A 118 -7.42 17.82 -17.28
C VAL A 118 -8.06 18.70 -16.21
N LYS A 119 -9.23 19.25 -16.57
CA LYS A 119 -10.15 19.89 -15.63
C LYS A 119 -11.06 18.84 -15.01
N SER A 120 -10.63 18.26 -13.90
CA SER A 120 -11.45 17.34 -13.11
C SER A 120 -12.50 18.08 -12.29
N SER A 121 -13.63 17.43 -12.03
CA SER A 121 -14.61 17.84 -11.01
C SER A 121 -14.16 17.49 -9.59
N GLY A 122 -13.16 16.62 -9.44
CA GLY A 122 -12.61 16.20 -8.16
C GLY A 122 -11.50 17.10 -7.61
N LEU A 123 -10.89 16.62 -6.53
CA LEU A 123 -9.67 17.15 -5.94
C LEU A 123 -8.46 16.60 -6.70
N THR A 124 -7.56 17.48 -7.11
CA THR A 124 -6.39 17.12 -7.93
C THR A 124 -5.10 17.69 -7.36
N GLN A 125 -4.00 17.01 -7.63
CA GLN A 125 -2.66 17.45 -7.25
C GLN A 125 -1.64 17.01 -8.32
N ALA A 126 -0.80 17.95 -8.78
CA ALA A 126 0.32 17.65 -9.64
C ALA A 126 1.57 17.31 -8.79
N LEU A 127 2.23 16.22 -9.15
CA LEU A 127 3.44 15.71 -8.50
C LEU A 127 4.57 15.60 -9.52
N ILE A 128 5.78 15.91 -9.10
CA ILE A 128 7.00 15.62 -9.86
C ILE A 128 7.44 14.21 -9.48
N THR A 129 7.49 13.33 -10.47
CA THR A 129 7.89 11.93 -10.32
C THR A 129 9.41 11.79 -10.32
N LYS A 130 9.89 10.56 -10.07
CA LYS A 130 11.31 10.24 -10.12
C LYS A 130 11.95 10.54 -11.49
N ASP A 131 11.17 10.50 -12.56
CA ASP A 131 11.62 10.77 -13.93
C ASP A 131 11.72 12.28 -14.24
N GLY A 132 11.39 13.15 -13.27
CA GLY A 132 11.28 14.59 -13.50
C GLY A 132 10.04 15.00 -14.30
N ALA A 133 9.16 14.04 -14.62
CA ALA A 133 7.88 14.28 -15.31
C ALA A 133 6.74 14.52 -14.32
N VAL A 134 5.71 15.24 -14.76
CA VAL A 134 4.51 15.52 -13.97
C VAL A 134 3.54 14.35 -14.04
N MET A 135 3.07 13.90 -12.88
CA MET A 135 1.92 13.00 -12.72
C MET A 135 0.83 13.73 -11.96
N VAL A 136 -0.41 13.64 -12.41
CA VAL A 136 -1.57 14.22 -11.71
C VAL A 136 -2.39 13.11 -11.08
N VAL A 137 -2.68 13.26 -9.79
CA VAL A 137 -3.57 12.37 -9.04
C VAL A 137 -4.91 13.09 -8.81
N ASN A 138 -6.00 12.39 -9.07
CA ASN A 138 -7.38 12.84 -8.93
C ASN A 138 -8.14 12.00 -7.89
N TYR A 139 -8.97 12.68 -7.10
CA TYR A 139 -9.90 12.10 -6.13
C TYR A 139 -11.27 12.75 -6.35
N GLY A 140 -12.26 12.00 -6.82
CA GLY A 140 -13.50 12.61 -7.33
C GLY A 140 -14.76 11.77 -7.21
N ASN A 141 -14.82 10.90 -6.21
CA ASN A 141 -16.00 10.04 -5.96
C ASN A 141 -16.86 10.49 -4.76
N SER A 142 -16.48 11.58 -4.09
CA SER A 142 -17.20 12.11 -2.93
C SER A 142 -17.14 13.64 -2.89
N GLU A 143 -18.24 14.26 -2.46
CA GLU A 143 -18.35 15.70 -2.18
C GLU A 143 -18.07 16.04 -0.71
N THR A 144 -17.88 15.03 0.15
CA THR A 144 -17.51 15.22 1.56
C THR A 144 -16.00 15.38 1.70
N ASP A 145 -15.52 15.56 2.93
CA ASP A 145 -14.09 15.62 3.25
C ASP A 145 -13.40 14.23 3.25
N SER A 146 -14.14 13.16 2.94
CA SER A 146 -13.65 11.78 2.82
C SER A 146 -13.92 11.22 1.42
N GLN A 147 -12.89 10.73 0.75
CA GLN A 147 -12.99 10.04 -0.54
C GLN A 147 -13.25 8.56 -0.32
N GLU A 148 -14.15 7.95 -1.09
CA GLU A 148 -14.71 6.65 -0.70
C GLU A 148 -14.03 5.46 -1.39
N HIS A 149 -14.29 4.26 -0.86
CA HIS A 149 -13.88 3.00 -1.45
C HIS A 149 -14.51 2.78 -2.84
N THR A 150 -13.90 1.91 -3.65
CA THR A 150 -14.45 1.50 -4.95
C THR A 150 -14.49 -0.02 -5.10
N GLY A 151 -15.40 -0.53 -5.93
CA GLY A 151 -15.65 -1.97 -6.09
C GLY A 151 -14.86 -2.64 -7.22
N ALA A 152 -13.76 -2.05 -7.67
CA ALA A 152 -12.95 -2.65 -8.73
C ALA A 152 -12.23 -3.90 -8.23
N GLN A 153 -12.11 -4.92 -9.09
CA GLN A 153 -11.21 -6.04 -8.82
C GLN A 153 -9.76 -5.53 -8.70
N LEU A 154 -8.98 -6.15 -7.82
CA LEU A 154 -7.62 -5.71 -7.49
C LEU A 154 -6.62 -6.86 -7.52
N ARG A 155 -5.34 -6.52 -7.51
CA ARG A 155 -4.25 -7.48 -7.66
C ARG A 155 -3.99 -8.24 -6.35
N VAL A 156 -3.95 -9.56 -6.43
CA VAL A 156 -3.27 -10.44 -5.49
C VAL A 156 -1.98 -10.98 -6.13
N ALA A 157 -0.90 -11.04 -5.37
CA ALA A 157 0.35 -11.66 -5.81
C ALA A 157 0.95 -12.50 -4.70
N ALA A 158 1.61 -13.61 -5.06
CA ALA A 158 2.21 -14.51 -4.10
C ALA A 158 3.58 -15.04 -4.54
N TYR A 159 4.38 -15.46 -3.57
CA TYR A 159 5.68 -16.13 -3.73
C TYR A 159 5.80 -17.29 -2.74
N GLY A 160 6.39 -18.41 -3.17
CA GLY A 160 6.62 -19.58 -2.31
C GLY A 160 5.64 -20.75 -2.55
N PRO A 161 5.62 -21.74 -1.64
CA PRO A 161 4.71 -22.89 -1.73
C PRO A 161 3.25 -22.45 -1.87
N HIS A 162 2.46 -23.13 -2.70
CA HIS A 162 1.04 -22.83 -2.98
C HIS A 162 0.74 -21.48 -3.66
N ALA A 163 1.76 -20.67 -4.03
CA ALA A 163 1.55 -19.38 -4.69
C ALA A 163 0.80 -19.45 -6.04
N ALA A 164 0.75 -20.62 -6.69
CA ALA A 164 -0.02 -20.80 -7.93
C ALA A 164 -1.53 -20.59 -7.74
N ASN A 165 -2.04 -20.75 -6.52
CA ASN A 165 -3.48 -20.67 -6.23
C ASN A 165 -4.07 -19.26 -6.36
N VAL A 166 -3.24 -18.21 -6.45
CA VAL A 166 -3.71 -16.83 -6.66
C VAL A 166 -3.69 -16.41 -8.13
N VAL A 167 -3.33 -17.32 -9.05
CA VAL A 167 -3.26 -17.03 -10.50
C VAL A 167 -4.67 -17.07 -11.10
N GLY A 168 -4.98 -16.06 -11.92
CA GLY A 168 -6.26 -15.96 -12.60
C GLY A 168 -7.27 -15.12 -11.81
N LEU A 169 -8.55 -15.45 -11.94
CA LEU A 169 -9.62 -14.80 -11.20
C LEU A 169 -10.03 -15.68 -10.03
N THR A 170 -9.93 -15.14 -8.83
CA THR A 170 -10.34 -15.78 -7.56
C THR A 170 -11.22 -14.80 -6.79
N ASP A 171 -11.85 -15.28 -5.73
CA ASP A 171 -12.51 -14.44 -4.72
C ASP A 171 -11.58 -14.18 -3.52
N GLN A 172 -11.84 -13.12 -2.74
CA GLN A 172 -11.10 -12.86 -1.50
C GLN A 172 -11.20 -14.04 -0.52
N THR A 173 -12.32 -14.77 -0.52
CA THR A 173 -12.52 -15.96 0.32
C THR A 173 -11.60 -17.13 -0.05
N ASP A 174 -11.16 -17.25 -1.31
CA ASP A 174 -10.20 -18.29 -1.72
C ASP A 174 -8.83 -18.12 -1.04
N LEU A 175 -8.52 -16.92 -0.55
CA LEU A 175 -7.28 -16.66 0.16
C LEU A 175 -7.23 -17.38 1.50
N PHE A 176 -8.36 -17.49 2.21
CA PHE A 176 -8.46 -18.27 3.44
C PHE A 176 -8.08 -19.74 3.19
N PHE A 177 -8.67 -20.35 2.16
CA PHE A 177 -8.41 -21.75 1.82
C PHE A 177 -6.97 -21.95 1.33
N THR A 178 -6.44 -21.02 0.53
CA THR A 178 -5.05 -21.03 0.09
C THR A 178 -4.08 -21.04 1.28
N MET A 179 -4.30 -20.17 2.27
CA MET A 179 -3.45 -20.12 3.47
C MET A 179 -3.62 -21.36 4.35
N ARG A 180 -4.87 -21.78 4.61
CA ARG A 180 -5.17 -22.98 5.41
C ARG A 180 -4.46 -24.21 4.84
N ASP A 181 -4.58 -24.41 3.54
CA ASP A 181 -4.04 -25.59 2.85
C ASP A 181 -2.52 -25.55 2.79
N ALA A 182 -1.92 -24.38 2.55
CA ALA A 182 -0.47 -24.19 2.60
C ALA A 182 0.12 -24.49 3.99
N MET A 183 -0.63 -24.20 5.06
CA MET A 183 -0.24 -24.49 6.44
C MET A 183 -0.64 -25.90 6.92
N GLY A 184 -1.35 -26.69 6.11
CA GLY A 184 -1.81 -28.03 6.50
C GLY A 184 -2.82 -28.06 7.65
N LEU A 185 -3.59 -26.98 7.84
CA LEU A 185 -4.57 -26.86 8.93
C LEU A 185 -5.90 -27.57 8.57
N LYS A 186 -6.57 -28.14 9.58
CA LYS A 186 -7.84 -28.89 9.44
C LYS A 186 -8.98 -28.20 10.18
#